data_AF-A0AAW2K2V1-F1
#
_entry.id   AF-A0AAW2K2V1-F1
#
_cell.length_a   1.000
_cell.length_b   1.000
_cell.length_c   1.000
_cell.angle_alpha   90.00
_cell.angle_beta   90.00
_cell.angle_gamma   90.00
#
_symmetry.space_group_name_H-M   'P 1'
#
loop_
_entity.id
_entity.type
_entity.pdbx_description
1 polymer ?
#
loop_
_entity_poly.entity_id
_entity_poly.type
_entity_poly.pdbx_seq_one_letter_code
_entity_poly.pdbx_strand_id
1 'polypeptide(L)'
;MLMMPGGIERHFDGAENYGSGKSEFTGNSNQSKMLVPPSRSSPSPQKPAFKFLIYGRTGWIGGLLGKLCEKQGITYEYGKGRLEDLSLLVADILAIKPTHVFNSAGVTGRPNVDWCESHKTETIRTNVAGTLNLADVCREHGLLMMNFATGCIFEYDAAHPEGSGIGLRRKTSPISLGLSTQRPKPWWKSS
;
A
#
# COMPACT_ATOMS: atom_id res chain seq x y z
N MET A 1 -26.26 38.55 -36.39
CA MET A 1 -25.73 39.65 -35.55
C MET A 1 -25.18 38.99 -34.29
N LEU A 2 -23.91 38.99 -33.90
CA LEU A 2 -22.67 39.64 -34.30
C LEU A 2 -21.52 38.64 -33.95
N MET A 3 -20.38 38.73 -34.63
CA MET A 3 -19.42 37.65 -34.92
C MET A 3 -18.32 37.38 -33.87
N MET A 4 -17.77 36.16 -33.93
CA MET A 4 -16.47 35.72 -33.35
C MET A 4 -15.28 36.37 -34.09
N PRO A 5 -14.11 36.61 -33.45
CA PRO A 5 -12.86 36.87 -34.15
C PRO A 5 -12.17 35.54 -34.54
N GLY A 6 -11.86 35.41 -35.83
CA GLY A 6 -11.22 34.26 -36.45
C GLY A 6 -9.73 34.12 -36.17
N GLY A 7 -9.21 32.94 -36.52
CA GLY A 7 -7.80 32.58 -36.45
C GLY A 7 -6.97 33.07 -37.65
N ILE A 8 -5.71 32.64 -37.65
CA ILE A 8 -4.82 32.46 -38.81
C ILE A 8 -3.73 31.45 -38.40
N GLU A 9 -3.69 30.31 -39.08
CA GLU A 9 -2.52 29.44 -39.21
C GLU A 9 -1.51 30.10 -40.15
N ARG A 10 -0.19 29.85 -39.98
CA ARG A 10 0.74 29.45 -41.06
C ARG A 10 2.00 28.75 -40.50
N HIS A 11 2.25 27.54 -41.03
CA HIS A 11 3.56 26.88 -41.18
C HIS A 11 4.52 27.74 -42.04
N PHE A 12 5.84 27.62 -41.86
CA PHE A 12 6.82 27.11 -42.85
C PHE A 12 8.29 27.28 -42.39
N ASP A 13 9.15 26.43 -42.97
CA ASP A 13 10.51 26.01 -42.64
C ASP A 13 11.69 26.99 -42.86
N GLY A 14 12.88 26.57 -42.40
CA GLY A 14 14.19 26.90 -43.02
C GLY A 14 15.05 27.87 -42.18
N ALA A 15 16.19 27.48 -41.59
CA ALA A 15 17.46 26.98 -42.14
C ALA A 15 18.40 28.09 -42.71
N GLU A 16 19.58 28.16 -42.07
CA GLU A 16 20.91 28.54 -42.58
C GLU A 16 21.42 30.00 -42.63
N ASN A 17 22.48 30.21 -41.82
CA ASN A 17 23.81 30.75 -42.11
C ASN A 17 23.98 31.94 -43.09
N TYR A 18 24.72 32.98 -42.67
CA TYR A 18 26.08 33.26 -43.17
C TYR A 18 26.74 34.48 -42.49
N GLY A 19 28.01 34.30 -42.08
CA GLY A 19 29.12 35.27 -42.05
C GLY A 19 28.96 36.59 -41.27
N SER A 20 29.99 37.30 -40.84
CA SER A 20 31.44 37.22 -40.95
C SER A 20 31.95 38.39 -40.08
N GLY A 21 33.05 38.22 -39.34
CA GLY A 21 33.67 39.33 -38.62
C GLY A 21 34.82 38.88 -37.74
N LYS A 22 36.02 38.80 -38.34
CA LYS A 22 37.31 38.54 -37.68
C LYS A 22 37.68 39.65 -36.68
N SER A 23 38.41 39.29 -35.62
CA SER A 23 39.78 39.79 -35.41
C SER A 23 40.47 39.07 -34.24
N GLU A 24 41.73 38.71 -34.46
CA GLU A 24 42.67 38.01 -33.58
C GLU A 24 43.03 38.78 -32.31
N PHE A 25 43.36 38.05 -31.23
CA PHE A 25 44.48 38.43 -30.39
C PHE A 25 45.18 37.18 -29.81
N THR A 26 46.50 37.17 -29.99
CA THR A 26 47.49 36.16 -29.59
C THR A 26 47.67 36.03 -28.09
N GLY A 27 48.00 34.81 -27.62
CA GLY A 27 48.52 34.58 -26.27
C GLY A 27 48.81 33.11 -25.99
N ASN A 28 50.05 32.67 -26.25
CA ASN A 28 50.55 31.35 -25.89
C ASN A 28 50.80 31.26 -24.37
N SER A 29 50.25 30.28 -23.66
CA SER A 29 50.85 29.80 -22.41
C SER A 29 50.44 28.35 -22.11
N ASN A 30 51.47 27.53 -21.88
CA ASN A 30 51.37 26.13 -21.51
C ASN A 30 50.82 25.98 -20.08
N GLN A 31 49.71 25.26 -19.93
CA GLN A 31 49.43 24.52 -18.69
C GLN A 31 48.84 23.15 -19.03
N SER A 32 49.61 22.12 -18.75
CA SER A 32 49.18 20.73 -18.71
C SER A 32 48.11 20.55 -17.63
N LYS A 33 46.84 20.70 -18.01
CA LYS A 33 45.69 20.45 -17.14
C LYS A 33 45.38 18.96 -17.18
N MET A 34 45.68 18.25 -16.10
CA MET A 34 45.27 16.85 -15.93
C MET A 34 43.74 16.76 -16.10
N LEU A 35 43.28 16.04 -17.12
CA LEU A 35 41.88 15.71 -17.32
C LEU A 35 41.52 14.61 -16.33
N VAL A 36 40.94 14.96 -15.18
CA VAL A 36 40.22 14.00 -14.36
C VAL A 36 38.95 13.63 -15.12
N PRO A 37 38.73 12.36 -15.51
CA PRO A 37 37.50 11.99 -16.18
C PRO A 37 36.32 12.18 -15.21
N PRO A 38 35.17 12.74 -15.64
CA PRO A 38 33.97 12.74 -14.82
C PRO A 38 33.56 11.29 -14.58
N SER A 39 33.53 10.91 -13.31
CA SER A 39 32.94 9.65 -12.86
C SER A 39 31.50 9.57 -13.37
N ARG A 40 31.30 8.83 -14.47
CA ARG A 40 29.97 8.43 -14.94
C ARG A 40 29.46 7.37 -13.96
N SER A 41 28.77 7.82 -12.92
CA SER A 41 27.90 6.94 -12.15
C SER A 41 26.67 6.65 -13.03
N SER A 42 26.73 5.51 -13.73
CA SER A 42 25.56 4.93 -14.39
C SER A 42 24.51 4.64 -13.31
N PRO A 43 23.25 5.10 -13.43
CA PRO A 43 22.21 4.69 -12.50
C PRO A 43 21.97 3.20 -12.73
N SER A 44 22.31 2.39 -11.72
CA SER A 44 21.85 1.01 -11.65
C SER A 44 20.30 1.01 -11.68
N PRO A 45 19.65 -0.02 -12.25
CA PRO A 45 18.20 -0.12 -12.27
C PRO A 45 17.72 -0.13 -10.81
N GLN A 46 17.26 1.02 -10.33
CA GLN A 46 16.77 1.14 -8.96
C GLN A 46 15.51 0.29 -8.89
N LYS A 47 15.58 -0.78 -8.10
CA LYS A 47 14.41 -1.57 -7.71
C LYS A 47 13.34 -0.58 -7.22
N PRO A 48 12.08 -0.66 -7.67
CA PRO A 48 11.08 0.33 -7.32
C PRO A 48 11.02 0.47 -5.80
N ALA A 49 11.18 1.69 -5.30
CA ALA A 49 11.19 1.96 -3.88
C ALA A 49 9.82 1.60 -3.29
N PHE A 50 9.80 0.70 -2.30
CA PHE A 50 8.57 0.34 -1.62
C PHE A 50 8.17 1.44 -0.64
N LYS A 51 6.88 1.82 -0.68
CA LYS A 51 6.27 2.69 0.32
C LYS A 51 4.97 2.06 0.80
N PHE A 52 4.88 1.75 2.08
CA PHE A 52 3.73 1.03 2.64
C PHE A 52 2.79 1.96 3.41
N LEU A 53 1.48 1.79 3.18
CA LEU A 53 0.43 2.35 4.03
C LEU A 53 -0.12 1.25 4.92
N ILE A 54 -0.09 1.43 6.23
CA ILE A 54 -0.49 0.42 7.21
C ILE A 54 -1.69 0.91 8.03
N TYR A 55 -2.78 0.15 8.04
CA TYR A 55 -3.89 0.33 8.98
C TYR A 55 -3.77 -0.65 10.13
N GLY A 56 -4.12 -0.21 11.35
CA GLY A 56 -4.08 -1.06 12.55
C GLY A 56 -2.88 -0.82 13.49
N ARG A 57 -2.34 0.40 13.54
CA ARG A 57 -1.20 0.80 14.40
C ARG A 57 -1.29 0.31 15.84
N THR A 58 -2.49 0.35 16.43
CA THR A 58 -2.73 -0.01 17.84
C THR A 58 -2.87 -1.51 18.06
N GLY A 59 -2.98 -2.29 16.99
CA GLY A 59 -3.04 -3.75 17.02
C GLY A 59 -1.66 -4.38 17.09
N TRP A 60 -1.62 -5.64 17.52
CA TRP A 60 -0.37 -6.39 17.64
C TRP A 60 0.36 -6.57 16.29
N ILE A 61 -0.37 -6.99 15.25
CA ILE A 61 0.19 -7.18 13.90
C ILE A 61 0.67 -5.85 13.31
N GLY A 62 -0.14 -4.78 13.39
CA GLY A 62 0.23 -3.48 12.84
C GLY A 62 1.50 -2.91 13.47
N GLY A 63 1.65 -3.03 14.80
CA GLY A 63 2.87 -2.63 15.50
C GLY A 63 4.09 -3.45 15.12
N LEU A 64 3.93 -4.75 14.84
CA LEU A 64 5.02 -5.60 14.35
C LEU A 64 5.42 -5.23 12.92
N LEU A 65 4.46 -4.94 12.04
CA LEU A 65 4.74 -4.53 10.67
C LEU A 65 5.58 -3.25 10.61
N GLY A 66 5.26 -2.25 11.43
CA GLY A 66 6.08 -1.03 11.50
C GLY A 66 7.52 -1.30 11.89
N LYS A 67 7.74 -2.10 12.94
CA LYS A 67 9.10 -2.51 13.38
C LYS A 67 9.86 -3.27 12.29
N LEU A 68 9.17 -4.11 11.52
CA LEU A 68 9.78 -4.83 10.41
C LEU A 68 10.15 -3.89 9.25
N CYS A 69 9.31 -2.90 8.95
CA CYS A 69 9.62 -1.88 7.94
C CYS A 69 10.85 -1.05 8.35
N GLU A 70 10.93 -0.63 9.62
CA GLU A 70 12.10 0.07 10.17
C GLU A 70 13.37 -0.75 10.04
N LYS A 71 13.32 -2.03 10.45
CA LYS A 71 14.47 -2.94 10.37
C LYS A 71 14.94 -3.17 8.93
N GLN A 72 14.02 -3.16 7.96
CA GLN A 72 14.32 -3.39 6.54
C GLN A 72 14.59 -2.09 5.76
N GLY A 73 14.49 -0.91 6.41
CA GLY A 73 14.65 0.37 5.74
C GLY A 73 13.54 0.68 4.71
N ILE A 74 12.35 0.10 4.87
CA ILE A 74 11.21 0.34 3.99
C ILE A 74 10.43 1.56 4.49
N THR A 75 10.19 2.53 3.61
CA THR A 75 9.36 3.69 3.95
C THR A 75 7.93 3.25 4.22
N TYR A 76 7.36 3.67 5.34
CA TYR A 76 5.99 3.33 5.68
C TYR A 76 5.33 4.47 6.45
N GLU A 77 4.00 4.54 6.36
CA GLU A 77 3.17 5.44 7.14
C GLU A 77 1.94 4.72 7.66
N TYR A 78 1.47 5.09 8.85
CA TYR A 78 0.20 4.59 9.37
C TYR A 78 -0.95 5.47 8.88
N GLY A 79 -2.01 4.84 8.39
CA GLY A 79 -3.24 5.53 8.03
C GLY A 79 -3.86 6.22 9.24
N LYS A 80 -4.34 7.45 9.06
CA LYS A 80 -5.00 8.22 10.10
C LYS A 80 -6.51 8.01 10.07
N GLY A 81 -7.05 7.68 8.90
CA GLY A 81 -8.46 7.42 8.69
C GLY A 81 -8.98 6.20 9.45
N ARG A 82 -10.24 6.28 9.86
CA ARG A 82 -11.03 5.10 10.24
C ARG A 82 -11.47 4.39 8.95
N LEU A 83 -11.51 3.06 8.99
CA LEU A 83 -11.82 2.27 7.78
C LEU A 83 -13.24 2.51 7.26
N GLU A 84 -14.16 2.84 8.16
CA GLU A 84 -15.54 3.17 7.80
C GLU A 84 -15.70 4.53 7.09
N ASP A 85 -14.67 5.39 7.09
CA ASP A 85 -14.71 6.71 6.44
C ASP A 85 -13.93 6.71 5.13
N LEU A 86 -14.64 6.54 4.03
CA LEU A 86 -14.07 6.52 2.67
C LEU A 86 -13.26 7.79 2.34
N SER A 87 -13.72 8.96 2.78
CA SER A 87 -13.07 10.23 2.45
C SER A 87 -11.68 10.32 3.08
N LEU A 88 -11.55 9.82 4.31
CA LEU A 88 -10.26 9.76 4.99
C LEU A 88 -9.31 8.73 4.37
N LEU A 89 -9.83 7.58 3.90
CA LEU A 89 -9.01 6.59 3.19
C LEU A 89 -8.43 7.16 1.89
N VAL A 90 -9.26 7.85 1.11
CA VAL A 90 -8.82 8.53 -0.11
C VAL A 90 -7.79 9.61 0.22
N ALA A 91 -8.03 10.41 1.27
CA ALA A 91 -7.08 11.44 1.71
C ALA A 91 -5.72 10.85 2.12
N ASP A 92 -5.71 9.74 2.87
CA ASP A 92 -4.49 9.02 3.26
C ASP A 92 -3.73 8.54 2.01
N ILE A 93 -4.41 7.91 1.05
CA ILE A 93 -3.80 7.39 -0.18
C ILE A 93 -3.20 8.52 -1.05
N LEU A 94 -3.94 9.62 -1.23
CA LEU A 94 -3.48 10.75 -2.04
C LEU A 94 -2.29 11.48 -1.40
N ALA A 95 -2.30 11.62 -0.07
CA ALA A 95 -1.21 12.27 0.66
C ALA A 95 0.05 11.40 0.70
N ILE A 96 -0.11 10.11 0.99
CA ILE A 96 1.02 9.20 1.26
C ILE A 96 1.60 8.65 -0.04
N LYS A 97 0.77 8.45 -1.07
CA LYS A 97 1.13 7.81 -2.35
C LYS A 97 1.87 6.47 -2.13
N PRO A 98 1.24 5.52 -1.43
CA PRO A 98 1.87 4.22 -1.16
C PRO A 98 1.99 3.39 -2.44
N THR A 99 2.88 2.41 -2.44
CA THR A 99 2.91 1.35 -3.45
C THR A 99 2.05 0.16 -3.03
N HIS A 100 1.91 -0.09 -1.73
CA HIS A 100 1.14 -1.19 -1.16
C HIS A 100 0.41 -0.78 0.11
N VAL A 101 -0.73 -1.41 0.36
CA VAL A 101 -1.55 -1.19 1.54
C VAL A 101 -1.65 -2.46 2.37
N PHE A 102 -1.45 -2.35 3.68
CA PHE A 102 -1.61 -3.45 4.64
C PHE A 102 -2.77 -3.14 5.57
N ASN A 103 -3.81 -3.95 5.53
CA ASN A 103 -4.92 -3.88 6.47
C ASN A 103 -4.73 -4.88 7.61
N SER A 104 -4.23 -4.37 8.74
CA SER A 104 -4.20 -5.08 10.03
C SER A 104 -5.15 -4.46 11.05
N ALA A 105 -6.06 -3.59 10.60
CA ALA A 105 -7.09 -3.02 11.45
C ALA A 105 -8.27 -3.98 11.55
N GLY A 106 -8.76 -4.13 12.77
CA GLY A 106 -9.92 -4.96 13.06
C GLY A 106 -10.25 -4.91 14.55
N VAL A 107 -11.51 -5.15 14.86
CA VAL A 107 -12.00 -5.33 16.23
C VAL A 107 -12.00 -6.81 16.53
N THR A 108 -11.14 -7.22 17.46
CA THR A 108 -11.04 -8.60 17.97
C THR A 108 -11.77 -8.77 19.30
N GLY A 109 -12.50 -7.75 19.75
CA GLY A 109 -13.09 -7.66 21.08
C GLY A 109 -12.05 -7.40 22.18
N ARG A 110 -12.41 -6.62 23.19
CA ARG A 110 -11.61 -6.43 24.42
C ARG A 110 -12.47 -6.81 25.62
N PRO A 111 -11.98 -7.62 26.57
CA PRO A 111 -10.64 -8.24 26.63
C PRO A 111 -10.47 -9.46 25.71
N ASN A 112 -11.56 -9.99 25.16
CA ASN A 112 -11.56 -11.14 24.27
C ASN A 112 -12.66 -11.01 23.22
N VAL A 113 -12.74 -11.99 22.34
CA VAL A 113 -13.59 -11.93 21.17
C VAL A 113 -15.07 -12.18 21.41
N ASP A 114 -15.43 -12.72 22.57
CA ASP A 114 -16.84 -12.83 22.98
C ASP A 114 -17.51 -11.44 23.05
N TRP A 115 -16.72 -10.36 23.21
CA TRP A 115 -17.21 -8.99 23.13
C TRP A 115 -17.91 -8.69 21.80
N CYS A 116 -17.42 -9.25 20.69
CA CYS A 116 -17.98 -9.05 19.34
C CYS A 116 -19.40 -9.61 19.21
N GLU A 117 -19.77 -10.62 20.02
CA GLU A 117 -21.13 -11.18 20.04
C GLU A 117 -22.17 -10.19 20.55
N SER A 118 -21.79 -9.35 21.51
CA SER A 118 -22.68 -8.32 22.06
C SER A 118 -22.57 -6.99 21.29
N HIS A 119 -21.48 -6.78 20.56
CA HIS A 119 -21.16 -5.55 19.82
C HIS A 119 -21.08 -5.81 18.31
N LYS A 120 -22.11 -6.48 17.78
CA LYS A 120 -22.17 -6.89 16.37
C LYS A 120 -22.07 -5.69 15.42
N THR A 121 -22.76 -4.60 15.72
CA THR A 121 -22.78 -3.40 14.86
C THR A 121 -21.38 -2.80 14.70
N GLU A 122 -20.61 -2.72 15.79
CA GLU A 122 -19.24 -2.18 15.75
C GLU A 122 -18.30 -3.13 14.99
N THR A 123 -18.43 -4.43 15.25
CA THR A 123 -17.67 -5.45 14.54
C THR A 123 -17.97 -5.43 13.03
N ILE A 124 -19.24 -5.35 12.62
CA ILE A 124 -19.64 -5.28 11.21
C ILE A 124 -19.14 -3.98 10.59
N ARG A 125 -19.27 -2.85 11.27
CA ARG A 125 -18.83 -1.55 10.75
C ARG A 125 -17.34 -1.55 10.43
N THR A 126 -16.50 -2.04 11.34
CA THR A 126 -15.04 -2.03 11.10
C THR A 126 -14.58 -3.21 10.26
N ASN A 127 -14.90 -4.45 10.65
CA ASN A 127 -14.29 -5.65 10.06
C ASN A 127 -14.91 -6.00 8.70
N VAL A 128 -16.18 -5.64 8.46
CA VAL A 128 -16.87 -5.92 7.19
C VAL A 128 -16.89 -4.67 6.33
N ALA A 129 -17.68 -3.65 6.72
CA ALA A 129 -17.87 -2.46 5.89
C ALA A 129 -16.55 -1.68 5.71
N GLY A 130 -15.78 -1.47 6.78
CA GLY A 130 -14.50 -0.78 6.70
C GLY A 130 -13.45 -1.52 5.86
N THR A 131 -13.37 -2.84 5.99
CA THR A 131 -12.47 -3.64 5.13
C THR A 131 -12.87 -3.56 3.65
N LEU A 132 -14.17 -3.62 3.35
CA LEU A 132 -14.67 -3.49 1.98
C LEU A 132 -14.40 -2.09 1.41
N ASN A 133 -14.61 -1.04 2.19
CA ASN A 133 -14.27 0.33 1.81
C ASN A 133 -12.79 0.44 1.42
N LEU A 134 -11.89 -0.07 2.26
CA LEU A 134 -10.46 -0.02 1.98
C LEU A 134 -10.10 -0.83 0.74
N ALA A 135 -10.68 -2.01 0.56
CA ALA A 135 -10.47 -2.83 -0.63
C ALA A 135 -10.93 -2.12 -1.90
N ASP A 136 -12.07 -1.44 -1.85
CA ASP A 136 -12.63 -0.72 -2.98
C ASP A 136 -11.76 0.48 -3.37
N VAL A 137 -11.39 1.32 -2.40
CA VAL A 137 -10.50 2.46 -2.64
C VAL A 137 -9.12 1.98 -3.15
N CYS A 138 -8.55 0.91 -2.59
CA CYS A 138 -7.29 0.37 -3.10
C CYS A 138 -7.43 -0.08 -4.55
N ARG A 139 -8.53 -0.74 -4.91
CA ARG A 139 -8.81 -1.18 -6.28
C ARG A 139 -8.93 0.01 -7.24
N GLU A 140 -9.67 1.04 -6.87
CA GLU A 140 -9.84 2.26 -7.69
C GLU A 140 -8.51 2.97 -7.96
N HIS A 141 -7.59 2.93 -7.01
CA HIS A 141 -6.26 3.54 -7.12
C HIS A 141 -5.17 2.58 -7.64
N GLY A 142 -5.53 1.35 -8.05
CA GLY A 142 -4.56 0.37 -8.58
C GLY A 142 -3.54 -0.14 -7.55
N LEU A 143 -3.90 -0.14 -6.26
CA LEU A 143 -3.03 -0.52 -5.16
C LEU A 143 -3.27 -1.97 -4.72
N LEU A 144 -2.18 -2.70 -4.48
CA LEU A 144 -2.27 -4.03 -3.86
C LEU A 144 -2.56 -3.88 -2.36
N MET A 145 -3.68 -4.47 -1.92
CA MET A 145 -4.08 -4.57 -0.52
C MET A 145 -3.74 -5.97 0.03
N MET A 146 -2.99 -6.02 1.13
CA MET A 146 -2.82 -7.21 1.96
C MET A 146 -3.73 -7.13 3.19
N ASN A 147 -4.72 -8.02 3.24
CA ASN A 147 -5.69 -8.07 4.34
C ASN A 147 -5.35 -9.19 5.33
N PHE A 148 -5.12 -8.84 6.59
CA PHE A 148 -4.94 -9.81 7.67
C PHE A 148 -6.31 -10.16 8.26
N ALA A 149 -6.77 -11.38 7.97
CA ALA A 149 -8.05 -11.92 8.44
C ALA A 149 -7.83 -13.13 9.37
N THR A 150 -8.93 -13.65 9.92
CA THR A 150 -8.92 -14.83 10.80
C THR A 150 -9.27 -16.12 10.05
N GLY A 151 -8.58 -17.20 10.41
CA GLY A 151 -8.96 -18.56 10.00
C GLY A 151 -9.99 -19.20 10.93
N CYS A 152 -10.39 -18.54 12.02
CA CYS A 152 -11.35 -19.06 13.01
C CYS A 152 -12.82 -18.94 12.52
N ILE A 153 -13.06 -19.26 11.24
CA ILE A 153 -14.37 -19.27 10.58
C ILE A 153 -14.85 -20.70 10.28
N PHE A 154 -14.08 -21.69 10.73
CA PHE A 154 -14.32 -23.10 10.50
C PHE A 154 -14.46 -23.83 11.82
N GLU A 155 -15.34 -24.83 11.84
CA GLU A 155 -15.49 -25.80 12.92
C GLU A 155 -15.05 -27.17 12.41
N TYR A 156 -14.64 -28.04 13.32
CA TYR A 156 -14.44 -29.44 12.97
C TYR A 156 -15.78 -30.05 12.56
N ASP A 157 -15.78 -30.78 11.46
CA ASP A 157 -16.94 -31.47 10.93
C ASP A 157 -16.59 -32.95 10.66
N ALA A 158 -17.54 -33.69 10.09
CA ALA A 158 -17.33 -35.11 9.78
C ALA A 158 -16.19 -35.34 8.78
N ALA A 159 -15.89 -34.37 7.91
CA ALA A 159 -14.82 -34.47 6.91
C ALA A 159 -13.45 -34.00 7.46
N HIS A 160 -13.46 -33.21 8.53
CA HIS A 160 -12.30 -32.66 9.20
C HIS A 160 -12.41 -32.89 10.72
N PRO A 161 -12.33 -34.15 11.19
CA PRO A 161 -12.43 -34.44 12.61
C PRO A 161 -11.18 -33.96 13.37
N GLU A 162 -11.38 -33.61 14.65
CA GLU A 162 -10.30 -33.19 15.55
C GLU A 162 -9.22 -34.26 15.66
N GLY A 163 -7.95 -33.87 15.60
CA GLY A 163 -6.81 -34.80 15.71
C GLY A 163 -6.53 -35.64 14.45
N SER A 164 -7.30 -35.48 13.37
CA SER A 164 -7.11 -36.26 12.13
C SER A 164 -5.86 -35.89 11.32
N GLY A 165 -5.29 -34.71 11.55
CA GLY A 165 -4.21 -34.15 10.72
C GLY A 165 -4.68 -33.64 9.35
N ILE A 166 -5.98 -33.69 9.05
CA ILE A 166 -6.56 -33.23 7.79
C ILE A 166 -6.87 -31.73 7.89
N GLY A 167 -6.06 -30.91 7.22
CA GLY A 167 -6.21 -29.47 7.22
C GLY A 167 -7.24 -28.94 6.21
N LEU A 168 -7.90 -27.84 6.57
CA LEU A 168 -8.81 -27.10 5.68
C LEU A 168 -8.04 -26.33 4.60
N ARG A 169 -8.60 -26.28 3.39
CA ARG A 169 -7.97 -25.61 2.23
C ARG A 169 -8.67 -24.29 1.94
N ARG A 170 -7.99 -23.40 1.21
CA ARG A 170 -8.53 -22.09 0.77
C ARG A 170 -9.89 -22.15 0.04
N LYS A 171 -10.19 -23.28 -0.63
CA LYS A 171 -11.45 -23.49 -1.36
C LYS A 171 -12.58 -24.08 -0.50
N THR A 172 -12.32 -24.42 0.77
CA THR A 172 -13.34 -24.96 1.66
C THR A 172 -14.28 -23.84 2.09
N SER A 173 -15.58 -24.04 1.91
CA SER A 173 -16.60 -23.08 2.35
C SER A 173 -16.63 -22.98 3.88
N PRO A 174 -16.71 -21.77 4.46
CA PRO A 174 -16.83 -21.62 5.91
C PRO A 174 -18.14 -22.23 6.39
N ILE A 175 -18.04 -22.96 7.50
CA ILE A 175 -19.16 -23.67 8.13
C ILE A 175 -19.86 -22.74 9.13
N SER A 176 -19.14 -21.78 9.71
CA SER A 176 -19.69 -20.75 10.58
C SER A 176 -19.68 -19.39 9.89
N LEU A 177 -20.88 -18.88 9.58
CA LEU A 177 -21.14 -17.49 9.16
C LEU A 177 -21.50 -16.59 10.35
N GLY A 178 -21.48 -17.14 11.57
CA GLY A 178 -21.65 -16.34 12.79
C GLY A 178 -20.40 -15.50 13.04
N LEU A 179 -20.59 -14.25 13.45
CA LEU A 179 -19.50 -13.34 13.90
C LEU A 179 -18.69 -13.88 15.11
N SER A 180 -18.92 -15.12 15.53
CA SER A 180 -18.27 -15.81 16.62
C SER A 180 -16.88 -16.23 16.20
N THR A 181 -15.92 -15.39 16.53
CA THR A 181 -14.54 -15.87 16.57
C THR A 181 -14.47 -16.86 17.72
N GLN A 182 -14.14 -18.11 17.41
CA GLN A 182 -14.15 -19.16 18.42
C GLN A 182 -13.17 -18.85 19.56
N ARG A 183 -13.60 -19.14 20.79
CA ARG A 183 -12.72 -19.21 21.96
C ARG A 183 -11.56 -20.17 21.67
N PRO A 184 -10.31 -19.81 22.01
CA PRO A 184 -9.25 -20.82 22.09
C PRO A 184 -9.65 -21.85 23.16
N LYS A 185 -10.03 -23.05 22.73
CA LYS A 185 -10.25 -24.16 23.67
C LYS A 185 -8.90 -24.45 24.35
N PRO A 186 -8.84 -24.48 25.69
CA PRO A 186 -7.58 -24.68 26.40
C PRO A 186 -7.02 -26.07 26.10
N TRP A 187 -5.86 -26.11 25.44
CA TRP A 187 -5.09 -27.31 25.09
C TRP A 187 -4.52 -28.07 26.31
N TRP A 188 -4.81 -27.64 27.54
CA TRP A 188 -4.18 -28.17 28.76
C TRP A 188 -5.11 -29.00 29.64
N LYS A 189 -6.38 -29.23 29.26
CA LYS A 189 -7.25 -30.17 29.97
C LYS A 189 -7.29 -31.53 29.28
N SER A 190 -6.13 -32.17 29.20
CA SER A 190 -6.04 -33.62 29.03
C SER A 190 -4.69 -34.10 29.56
N SER A 191 -4.62 -34.28 30.87
CA SER A 191 -3.66 -35.13 31.58
C SER A 191 -4.29 -35.51 32.92
#